data_AF-A0A2J4XUU1-F1
#
_entry.id   AF-A0A2J4XUU1-F1
#
_cell.length_a   1.000
_cell.length_b   1.000
_cell.length_c   1.000
_cell.angle_alpha   90.00
_cell.angle_beta   90.00
_cell.angle_gamma   90.00
#
_symmetry.space_group_name_H-M   'P 1'
#
loop_
_entity.id
_entity.type
_entity.pdbx_description
1 polymer ?
#
loop_
_entity_poly.entity_id
_entity_poly.type
_entity_poly.pdbx_seq_one_letter_code
_entity_poly.pdbx_strand_id
1 'polypeptide(L)'
;GVETTVATAFSQLLGCEVNDIDADFFALGGHSLLAMRLAATLGRELERQVTPGQVMVASTVGKLSALLASDLSDEQAQRLGFDALLPLRESDGPTLFCFHPASGFAWQFSVLARYLSPRWSIVGIQSPRPQGPMATAADLDAVCEHHLHT
;
A
#
# COMPACT_ATOMS: atom_id res chain seq x y z
N GLY A 1 -7.99 -18.51 11.11
CA GLY A 1 -7.99 -18.41 9.64
C GLY A 1 -7.01 -17.32 9.21
N VAL A 2 -6.91 -17.03 7.90
CA VAL A 2 -6.00 -15.98 7.40
C VAL A 2 -6.24 -14.63 8.10
N GLU A 3 -7.50 -14.23 8.29
CA GLU A 3 -7.90 -13.03 9.02
C GLU A 3 -7.36 -13.00 10.46
N THR A 4 -7.45 -14.11 11.19
CA THR A 4 -6.93 -14.23 12.55
C THR A 4 -5.42 -14.06 12.60
N THR A 5 -4.70 -14.65 11.64
CA THR A 5 -3.24 -14.51 11.52
C THR A 5 -2.87 -13.07 11.23
N VAL A 6 -3.55 -12.42 10.27
CA VAL A 6 -3.33 -11.01 9.94
C VAL A 6 -3.61 -10.09 11.12
N ALA A 7 -4.76 -10.23 11.78
CA ALA A 7 -5.13 -9.42 12.95
C ALA A 7 -4.15 -9.61 14.13
N THR A 8 -3.66 -10.83 14.33
CA THR A 8 -2.63 -11.13 15.35
C THR A 8 -1.32 -10.43 15.02
N ALA A 9 -0.85 -10.52 13.77
CA ALA A 9 0.37 -9.86 13.33
C ALA A 9 0.25 -8.32 13.40
N PHE A 10 -0.91 -7.75 13.08
CA PHE A 10 -1.20 -6.33 13.28
C PHE A 10 -1.07 -5.97 14.77
N SER A 11 -1.74 -6.71 15.64
CA SER A 11 -1.77 -6.43 17.07
C SER A 11 -0.36 -6.41 17.68
N GLN A 12 0.47 -7.38 17.30
CA GLN A 12 1.86 -7.49 17.77
C GLN A 12 2.73 -6.32 17.29
N LEU A 13 2.58 -5.89 16.03
CA LEU A 13 3.41 -4.83 15.45
C LEU A 13 2.97 -3.43 15.86
N LEU A 14 1.67 -3.22 16.05
CA LEU A 14 1.09 -1.92 16.42
C LEU A 14 1.01 -1.72 17.93
N GLY A 15 1.11 -2.80 18.72
CA GLY A 15 1.05 -2.73 20.18
C GLY A 15 -0.35 -2.42 20.74
N CYS A 16 -1.39 -2.73 19.97
CA CYS A 16 -2.79 -2.59 20.38
C CYS A 16 -3.60 -3.83 19.98
N GLU A 17 -4.77 -4.03 20.57
CA GLU A 17 -5.66 -5.12 20.16
C GLU A 17 -6.34 -4.78 18.82
N VAL A 18 -6.25 -5.71 17.86
CA VAL A 18 -6.95 -5.62 16.57
C VAL A 18 -7.89 -6.81 16.43
N ASN A 19 -9.19 -6.54 16.43
CA ASN A 19 -10.25 -7.55 16.39
C ASN A 19 -11.36 -7.25 15.36
N ASP A 20 -11.12 -6.29 14.46
CA ASP A 20 -12.03 -5.87 13.39
C ASP A 20 -11.40 -6.14 12.01
N ILE A 21 -12.19 -6.65 11.06
CA ILE A 21 -11.76 -6.87 9.68
C ILE A 21 -11.50 -5.56 8.92
N ASP A 22 -12.16 -4.48 9.33
CA ASP A 22 -12.02 -3.15 8.73
C ASP A 22 -10.91 -2.33 9.39
N ALA A 23 -10.19 -2.90 10.37
CA ALA A 23 -9.05 -2.27 11.01
C ALA A 23 -7.94 -1.99 9.99
N ASP A 24 -7.69 -0.70 9.74
CA ASP A 24 -6.69 -0.22 8.80
C ASP A 24 -5.32 -0.07 9.47
N PHE A 25 -4.31 -0.74 8.91
CA PHE A 25 -2.94 -0.77 9.43
C PHE A 25 -2.33 0.62 9.59
N PHE A 26 -2.53 1.51 8.62
CA PHE A 26 -1.91 2.83 8.59
C PHE A 26 -2.68 3.83 9.45
N ALA A 27 -4.01 3.71 9.52
CA ALA A 27 -4.83 4.50 10.42
C ALA A 27 -4.50 4.21 11.89
N LEU A 28 -4.17 2.96 12.22
CA LEU A 28 -3.76 2.53 13.56
C LEU A 28 -2.31 2.89 13.92
N GLY A 29 -1.57 3.55 13.03
CA GLY A 29 -0.20 4.03 13.28
C GLY A 29 0.90 3.20 12.61
N GLY A 30 0.53 2.21 11.79
CA GLY A 30 1.45 1.54 10.89
C GLY A 30 2.09 2.51 9.89
N HIS A 31 3.26 2.14 9.39
CA HIS A 31 3.99 2.89 8.35
C HIS A 31 4.76 1.92 7.47
N SER A 32 5.37 2.40 6.38
CA SER A 32 6.01 1.55 5.36
C SER A 32 7.04 0.55 5.92
N LEU A 33 7.88 0.95 6.87
CA LEU A 33 8.83 0.03 7.52
C LEU A 33 8.12 -1.05 8.37
N LEU A 34 7.03 -0.72 9.07
CA LEU A 34 6.22 -1.72 9.76
C LEU A 34 5.48 -2.63 8.76
N ALA A 35 5.05 -2.11 7.61
CA ALA A 35 4.46 -2.92 6.53
C ALA A 35 5.47 -3.93 5.97
N MET A 36 6.75 -3.56 5.84
CA MET A 36 7.81 -4.51 5.48
C MET A 36 7.98 -5.63 6.51
N ARG A 37 7.95 -5.29 7.81
CA ARG A 37 8.01 -6.28 8.89
C ARG A 37 6.78 -7.18 8.90
N LEU A 38 5.60 -6.61 8.71
CA LEU A 38 4.34 -7.33 8.60
C LEU A 38 4.39 -8.34 7.45
N ALA A 39 4.79 -7.92 6.26
CA ALA A 39 4.93 -8.80 5.11
C ALA A 39 5.89 -9.97 5.40
N ALA A 40 7.06 -9.68 5.99
CA ALA A 40 8.00 -10.73 6.36
C ALA A 40 7.44 -11.70 7.43
N THR A 41 6.69 -11.20 8.42
CA THR A 41 6.04 -12.03 9.44
C THR A 41 4.97 -12.92 8.85
N LEU A 42 4.04 -12.34 8.07
CA LEU A 42 2.98 -13.09 7.41
C LEU A 42 3.54 -14.13 6.43
N GLY A 43 4.61 -13.81 5.71
CA GLY A 43 5.24 -14.77 4.80
C GLY A 43 5.82 -16.00 5.50
N ARG A 44 6.34 -15.83 6.73
CA ARG A 44 6.78 -16.97 7.57
C ARG A 44 5.60 -17.75 8.14
N GLU A 45 4.59 -17.07 8.67
CA GLU A 45 3.44 -17.71 9.32
C GLU A 45 2.52 -18.43 8.34
N LEU A 46 2.42 -17.95 7.10
CA LEU A 46 1.57 -18.50 6.06
C LEU A 46 2.35 -19.35 5.03
N GLU A 47 3.67 -19.52 5.25
CA GLU A 47 4.56 -20.28 4.36
C GLU A 47 4.46 -19.88 2.87
N ARG A 48 4.32 -18.59 2.60
CA ARG A 48 4.18 -18.04 1.24
C ARG A 48 4.88 -16.71 1.07
N GLN A 49 5.07 -16.29 -0.17
CA GLN A 49 5.52 -14.93 -0.47
C GLN A 49 4.43 -13.91 -0.11
N VAL A 50 4.82 -12.91 0.68
CA VAL A 50 4.01 -11.73 1.01
C VAL A 50 4.88 -10.50 0.82
N THR A 51 4.40 -9.53 0.04
CA THR A 51 5.17 -8.33 -0.31
C THR A 51 4.70 -7.12 0.49
N PRO A 52 5.59 -6.14 0.77
CA PRO A 52 5.16 -4.88 1.38
C PRO A 52 4.11 -4.16 0.53
N GLY A 53 4.21 -4.28 -0.80
CA GLY A 53 3.27 -3.69 -1.74
C GLY A 53 1.85 -4.22 -1.60
N GLN A 54 1.67 -5.52 -1.30
CA GLN A 54 0.36 -6.08 -0.95
C GLN A 54 -0.24 -5.40 0.30
N VAL A 55 0.56 -5.13 1.32
CA VAL A 55 0.11 -4.39 2.52
C VAL A 55 -0.24 -2.94 2.18
N MET A 56 0.50 -2.30 1.27
CA MET A 56 0.25 -0.92 0.86
C MET A 56 -1.10 -0.74 0.16
N VAL A 57 -1.49 -1.69 -0.71
CA VAL A 57 -2.75 -1.62 -1.48
C VAL A 57 -3.94 -2.26 -0.76
N ALA A 58 -3.68 -3.14 0.21
CA ALA A 58 -4.68 -3.83 1.01
C ALA A 58 -4.38 -3.62 2.51
N SER A 59 -4.66 -2.41 2.99
CA SER A 59 -4.29 -1.94 4.33
C SER A 59 -5.15 -2.48 5.48
N THR A 60 -6.33 -3.04 5.20
CA THR A 60 -7.21 -3.60 6.23
C THR A 60 -7.00 -5.10 6.42
N VAL A 61 -7.34 -5.61 7.61
CA VAL A 61 -7.27 -7.05 7.90
C VAL A 61 -8.04 -7.86 6.85
N GLY A 62 -9.27 -7.47 6.53
CA GLY A 62 -10.12 -8.15 5.57
C GLY A 62 -9.57 -8.07 4.14
N LYS A 63 -9.15 -6.89 3.68
CA LYS A 63 -8.59 -6.71 2.34
C LYS A 63 -7.30 -7.51 2.17
N LEU A 64 -6.38 -7.44 3.14
CA LEU A 64 -5.12 -8.18 3.09
C LEU A 64 -5.37 -9.68 3.12
N SER A 65 -6.28 -10.14 3.97
CA SER A 65 -6.61 -11.57 4.08
C SER A 65 -7.25 -12.11 2.81
N ALA A 66 -8.17 -11.37 2.18
CA ALA A 66 -8.75 -11.72 0.89
C ALA A 66 -7.68 -11.75 -0.22
N LEU A 67 -6.79 -10.76 -0.25
CA LEU A 67 -5.69 -10.70 -1.21
C LEU A 67 -4.71 -11.87 -1.03
N LEU A 68 -4.40 -12.24 0.21
CA LEU A 68 -3.55 -13.38 0.52
C LEU A 68 -4.26 -14.73 0.30
N ALA A 69 -5.59 -14.78 0.28
CA ALA A 69 -6.32 -15.98 -0.08
C ALA A 69 -6.50 -16.14 -1.61
N SER A 70 -6.20 -15.10 -2.39
CA SER A 70 -6.36 -15.12 -3.85
C SER A 70 -5.23 -15.86 -4.58
N ASP A 71 -5.57 -16.41 -5.74
CA ASP A 71 -4.64 -17.13 -6.64
C ASP A 71 -3.82 -16.17 -7.52
N LEU A 72 -3.21 -15.15 -6.90
CA LEU A 72 -2.24 -14.30 -7.59
C LEU A 72 -0.94 -15.07 -7.84
N SER A 73 -0.39 -14.93 -9.05
CA SER A 73 0.96 -15.39 -9.32
C SER A 73 1.98 -14.56 -8.53
N ASP A 74 3.16 -15.14 -8.25
CA ASP A 74 4.24 -14.42 -7.57
C ASP A 74 4.62 -13.12 -8.30
N GLU A 75 4.57 -13.12 -9.63
CA GLU A 75 4.84 -11.94 -10.45
C GLU A 75 3.79 -10.85 -10.24
N GLN A 76 2.50 -11.20 -10.16
CA GLN A 76 1.43 -10.25 -9.86
C GLN A 76 1.57 -9.68 -8.45
N ALA A 77 1.85 -10.53 -7.46
CA ALA A 77 2.05 -10.09 -6.07
C ALA A 77 3.25 -9.14 -5.90
N GLN A 78 4.30 -9.32 -6.72
CA GLN A 78 5.48 -8.44 -6.72
C GLN A 78 5.23 -7.09 -7.38
N ARG A 79 4.27 -6.96 -8.29
CA ARG A 79 3.93 -5.70 -8.96
C ARG A 79 3.06 -4.79 -8.10
N LEU A 80 2.23 -5.36 -7.22
CA LEU A 80 1.34 -4.58 -6.35
C LEU A 80 2.14 -3.55 -5.54
N GLY A 81 1.66 -2.31 -5.53
CA GLY A 81 2.33 -1.18 -4.88
C GLY A 81 3.53 -0.59 -5.65
N PHE A 82 3.83 -1.12 -6.84
CA PHE A 82 4.86 -0.62 -7.76
C PHE A 82 4.28 -0.10 -9.07
N ASP A 83 2.96 -0.01 -9.21
CA ASP A 83 2.33 0.62 -10.38
C ASP A 83 2.42 2.15 -10.32
N ALA A 84 2.07 2.83 -11.41
CA ALA A 84 2.04 4.30 -11.47
C ALA A 84 1.03 4.90 -10.48
N LEU A 85 -0.07 4.20 -10.22
CA LEU A 85 -1.08 4.58 -9.23
C LEU A 85 -1.02 3.65 -8.02
N LEU A 86 -1.06 4.26 -6.84
CA LEU A 86 -1.06 3.56 -5.56
C LEU A 86 -2.33 3.89 -4.78
N PRO A 87 -3.33 3.01 -4.75
CA PRO A 87 -4.50 3.19 -3.92
C PRO A 87 -4.14 2.96 -2.45
N LEU A 88 -3.78 4.04 -1.74
CA LEU A 88 -3.47 3.98 -0.30
C LEU A 88 -4.74 3.87 0.55
N ARG A 89 -5.83 4.47 0.08
CA ARG A 89 -7.18 4.33 0.65
C ARG A 89 -8.22 4.66 -0.41
N GLU A 90 -9.19 3.76 -0.60
CA GLU A 90 -10.33 3.96 -1.50
C GLU A 90 -11.59 4.31 -0.70
N SER A 91 -12.34 5.29 -1.20
CA SER A 91 -13.59 5.78 -0.63
C SER A 91 -14.41 6.49 -1.72
N ASP A 92 -15.67 6.81 -1.43
CA ASP A 92 -16.61 7.39 -2.40
C ASP A 92 -16.60 8.94 -2.42
N GLY A 93 -15.77 9.57 -1.60
CA GLY A 93 -15.67 11.02 -1.53
C GLY A 93 -14.55 11.62 -2.41
N PRO A 94 -14.05 12.81 -2.08
CA PRO A 94 -13.00 13.45 -2.86
C PRO A 94 -11.66 12.70 -2.74
N THR A 95 -10.84 12.80 -3.78
CA THR A 95 -9.51 12.17 -3.85
C THR A 95 -8.42 13.19 -3.59
N LEU A 96 -7.49 12.84 -2.70
CA LEU A 96 -6.21 13.51 -2.55
C LEU A 96 -5.14 12.74 -3.34
N PHE A 97 -4.58 13.38 -4.37
CA PHE A 97 -3.45 12.85 -5.14
C PHE A 97 -2.12 13.28 -4.50
N CYS A 98 -1.24 12.32 -4.25
CA CYS A 98 0.05 12.52 -3.59
C CYS A 98 1.20 12.15 -4.54
N PHE A 99 1.92 13.16 -5.04
CA PHE A 99 3.03 12.95 -5.98
C PHE A 99 4.29 12.48 -5.26
N HIS A 100 4.93 11.45 -5.82
CA HIS A 100 6.16 10.89 -5.28
C HIS A 100 7.29 11.94 -5.14
N PRO A 101 8.18 11.81 -4.14
CA PRO A 101 9.44 12.54 -4.14
C PRO A 101 10.49 11.84 -5.01
N ALA A 102 11.75 12.25 -4.93
CA ALA A 102 12.85 11.75 -5.76
C ALA A 102 13.04 10.22 -5.77
N SER A 103 12.51 9.49 -4.78
CA SER A 103 12.54 8.02 -4.75
C SER A 103 11.66 7.38 -5.83
N GLY A 104 10.67 8.08 -6.38
CA GLY A 104 9.66 7.52 -7.28
C GLY A 104 8.49 6.83 -6.58
N PHE A 105 8.49 6.75 -5.23
CA PHE A 105 7.49 6.01 -4.45
C PHE A 105 6.63 6.91 -3.55
N ALA A 106 5.32 6.68 -3.59
CA ALA A 106 4.32 7.40 -2.78
C ALA A 106 4.00 6.71 -1.44
N TRP A 107 4.72 5.66 -1.05
CA TRP A 107 4.39 4.86 0.14
C TRP A 107 4.38 5.65 1.45
N GLN A 108 5.19 6.71 1.54
CA GLN A 108 5.27 7.58 2.72
C GLN A 108 3.96 8.34 3.02
N PHE A 109 3.07 8.48 2.03
CA PHE A 109 1.80 9.15 2.20
C PHE A 109 0.75 8.27 2.89
N SER A 110 1.03 6.99 3.16
CA SER A 110 0.10 6.10 3.89
C SER A 110 -0.29 6.65 5.26
N VAL A 111 0.59 7.42 5.90
CA VAL A 111 0.35 8.09 7.18
C VAL A 111 -0.85 9.05 7.15
N LEU A 112 -1.23 9.56 5.97
CA LEU A 112 -2.38 10.47 5.83
C LEU A 112 -3.71 9.80 6.16
N ALA A 113 -3.79 8.47 6.06
CA ALA A 113 -4.99 7.70 6.42
C ALA A 113 -5.43 7.94 7.87
N ARG A 114 -4.48 8.27 8.76
CA ARG A 114 -4.74 8.59 10.17
C ARG A 114 -5.45 9.93 10.38
N TYR A 115 -5.25 10.89 9.48
CA TYR A 115 -5.65 12.29 9.71
C TYR A 115 -6.80 12.74 8.83
N LEU A 116 -6.88 12.19 7.61
CA LEU A 116 -7.95 12.54 6.68
C LEU A 116 -9.22 11.78 7.03
N SER A 117 -10.35 12.49 7.03
CA SER A 117 -11.69 11.89 7.18
C SER A 117 -11.84 10.64 6.30
N PRO A 118 -12.46 9.55 6.79
CA PRO A 118 -12.58 8.29 6.05
C PRO A 118 -13.23 8.40 4.67
N ARG A 119 -13.98 9.47 4.41
CA ARG A 119 -14.59 9.75 3.10
C ARG A 119 -13.57 10.10 2.00
N TRP A 120 -12.34 10.47 2.36
CA TRP A 120 -11.31 10.85 1.40
C TRP A 120 -10.58 9.62 0.87
N SER A 121 -10.54 9.51 -0.45
CA SER A 121 -9.59 8.64 -1.15
C SER A 121 -8.20 9.24 -1.11
N ILE A 122 -7.19 8.38 -0.99
CA ILE A 122 -5.77 8.77 -1.00
C ILE A 122 -5.10 7.94 -2.09
N VAL A 123 -4.61 8.61 -3.12
CA VAL A 123 -3.95 7.98 -4.26
C VAL A 123 -2.55 8.54 -4.39
N GLY A 124 -1.56 7.66 -4.34
CA GLY A 124 -0.18 7.99 -4.65
C GLY A 124 0.07 7.94 -6.15
N ILE A 125 0.79 8.92 -6.69
CA ILE A 125 1.30 8.91 -8.06
C ILE A 125 2.79 8.60 -7.99
N GLN A 126 3.22 7.55 -8.69
CA GLN A 126 4.56 6.96 -8.65
C GLN A 126 5.25 7.07 -10.00
N SER A 127 6.58 6.90 -9.99
CA SER A 127 7.37 6.72 -11.20
C SER A 127 8.11 5.37 -11.14
N PRO A 128 7.45 4.27 -11.53
CA PRO A 128 8.06 2.95 -11.48
C PRO A 128 9.22 2.81 -12.46
N ARG A 129 10.04 1.77 -12.26
CA ARG A 129 11.13 1.44 -13.19
C ARG A 129 10.88 0.08 -13.84
N PRO A 130 11.35 -0.14 -15.08
CA PRO A 130 12.17 0.79 -15.87
C PRO A 130 11.42 1.83 -16.71
N GLN A 131 10.10 1.74 -16.89
CA GLN A 131 9.37 2.56 -17.87
C GLN A 131 8.75 3.88 -17.35
N GLY A 132 8.79 4.16 -16.05
CA GLY A 132 8.14 5.36 -15.49
C GLY A 132 8.80 6.67 -15.90
N PRO A 133 8.09 7.80 -15.74
CA PRO A 133 8.47 9.08 -16.33
C PRO A 133 9.83 9.60 -15.84
N MET A 134 10.23 9.37 -14.59
CA MET A 134 11.56 9.77 -14.11
C MET A 134 12.71 9.02 -14.81
N ALA A 135 12.45 7.84 -15.39
CA ALA A 135 13.47 7.05 -16.07
C ALA A 135 13.55 7.34 -17.58
N THR A 136 12.46 7.84 -18.17
CA THR A 136 12.31 7.94 -19.63
C THR A 136 12.22 9.38 -20.15
N ALA A 137 11.80 10.34 -19.31
CA ALA A 137 11.69 11.74 -19.70
C ALA A 137 13.07 12.42 -19.79
N ALA A 138 13.19 13.38 -20.72
CA ALA A 138 14.41 14.15 -20.90
C ALA A 138 14.55 15.33 -19.91
N ASP A 139 13.42 15.81 -19.38
CA ASP A 139 13.32 16.97 -18.49
C ASP A 139 12.14 16.83 -17.51
N LEU A 140 12.03 17.77 -16.57
CA LEU A 140 11.00 17.75 -15.54
C LEU A 140 9.60 18.10 -16.10
N ASP A 141 9.52 18.91 -17.15
CA ASP A 141 8.25 19.30 -17.76
C ASP A 141 7.57 18.08 -18.39
N ALA A 142 8.34 17.22 -19.07
CA ALA A 142 7.84 15.95 -19.59
C ALA A 142 7.37 14.98 -18.50
N VAL A 143 7.97 15.01 -17.30
CA VAL A 143 7.48 14.24 -16.14
C VAL A 143 6.14 14.79 -15.65
N CYS A 144 6.00 16.11 -15.56
CA CYS A 144 4.76 16.77 -15.17
C CYS A 144 3.62 16.45 -16.15
N GLU A 145 3.86 16.57 -17.46
CA GLU A 145 2.87 16.25 -18.49
C GLU A 145 2.46 14.77 -18.45
N HIS A 146 3.40 13.86 -18.22
CA HIS A 146 3.07 12.44 -18.06
C HIS A 146 2.12 12.20 -16.88
N HIS A 147 2.38 12.84 -15.74
CA HIS A 147 1.54 12.68 -14.55
C HIS A 147 0.16 13.33 -14.69
N LEU A 148 0.00 14.35 -15.53
CA LEU A 148 -1.32 14.92 -15.86
C LEU A 148 -2.21 13.94 -16.65
N HIS A 149 -1.61 12.97 -17.33
CA HIS A 149 -2.30 11.94 -18.12
C HIS A 149 -2.49 10.60 -17.39
N THR A 150 -1.98 10.48 -16.15
CA THR A 150 -2.12 9.27 -15.32
C THR A 150 -3.48 9.20 -14.66
#